data_AF-A0A345Y3B2-F1
#
_entry.id   AF-A0A345Y3B2-F1
#
_cell.length_a   1.000
_cell.length_b   1.000
_cell.length_c   1.000
_cell.angle_alpha   90.00
_cell.angle_beta   90.00
_cell.angle_gamma   90.00
#
_symmetry.space_group_name_H-M   'P 1'
#
loop_
_entity.id
_entity.type
_entity.pdbx_description
1 polymer ?
#
loop_
_entity_poly.entity_id
_entity_poly.type
_entity_poly.pdbx_seq_one_letter_code
_entity_poly.pdbx_strand_id
1 'polypeptide(L)'
;MNFTSPAELVRQARYLSDKNQQEFGALLGKDQSLISRYERGRSVPPTEVTMHCMHILNAATPSKEEVSLETLLTTIRQRLAAPSHARARALLFELLNELTAPRNA
;
A
#
# COMPACT_ATOMS: atom_id res chain seq x y z
N MET A 1 1.22 3.60 12.60
CA MET A 1 2.69 3.80 12.66
C MET A 1 2.98 5.27 12.97
N ASN A 2 4.08 5.56 13.68
CA ASN A 2 4.64 6.91 13.85
C ASN A 2 5.89 7.03 12.97
N PHE A 3 5.83 7.80 11.89
CA PHE A 3 7.04 8.38 11.29
C PHE A 3 7.27 9.72 11.98
N THR A 4 8.52 10.01 12.35
CA THR A 4 8.87 11.19 13.15
C THR A 4 9.16 12.42 12.28
N SER A 5 9.27 12.24 10.95
CA SER A 5 9.50 13.33 10.00
C SER A 5 9.02 13.01 8.58
N PRO A 6 8.78 14.03 7.73
CA PRO A 6 8.49 13.85 6.31
C PRO A 6 9.59 13.11 5.53
N ALA A 7 10.85 13.25 5.95
CA ALA A 7 11.98 12.54 5.33
C ALA A 7 11.91 11.03 5.59
N GLU A 8 11.53 10.65 6.81
CA GLU A 8 11.32 9.26 7.20
C GLU A 8 10.11 8.65 6.49
N LEU A 9 9.02 9.40 6.36
CA LEU A 9 7.82 9.01 5.60
C LEU A 9 8.18 8.59 4.16
N VAL A 10 8.89 9.45 3.44
CA VAL A 10 9.27 9.20 2.03
C VAL A 10 10.18 7.98 1.92
N ARG A 11 11.15 7.85 2.83
CA ARG A 11 12.09 6.72 2.84
C ARG A 11 11.38 5.39 3.10
N GLN A 12 10.47 5.37 4.07
CA GLN A 12 9.73 4.17 4.44
C GLN A 12 8.78 3.72 3.32
N ALA A 13 8.06 4.67 2.72
CA ALA A 13 7.19 4.39 1.58
C ALA A 13 7.98 3.81 0.39
N ARG A 14 9.18 4.34 0.10
CA ARG A 14 10.04 3.79 -0.94
C ARG A 14 10.48 2.35 -0.64
N TYR A 15 10.97 2.09 0.58
CA TYR A 15 11.40 0.74 0.95
C TYR A 15 10.27 -0.28 0.90
N LEU A 16 9.06 0.09 1.34
CA LEU A 16 7.88 -0.79 1.24
C LEU A 16 7.45 -1.06 -0.21
N SER A 17 7.79 -0.16 -1.13
CA SER A 17 7.50 -0.32 -2.56
C SER A 17 8.54 -1.17 -3.29
N ASP A 18 9.61 -1.59 -2.61
CA ASP A 18 10.77 -2.29 -3.18
C ASP A 18 11.36 -1.58 -4.42
N LYS A 19 11.53 -0.25 -4.30
CA LYS A 19 12.02 0.60 -5.39
C LYS A 19 13.30 1.32 -5.01
N ASN A 20 14.18 1.49 -6.00
CA ASN A 20 15.26 2.46 -5.89
C ASN A 20 14.72 3.91 -6.01
N GLN A 21 15.55 4.92 -5.72
CA GLN A 21 15.10 6.32 -5.71
C GLN A 21 14.66 6.82 -7.09
N GLN A 22 15.20 6.28 -8.17
CA GLN A 22 14.82 6.65 -9.54
C GLN A 22 13.45 6.08 -9.90
N GLU A 23 13.22 4.80 -9.63
CA GLU A 23 11.94 4.12 -9.86
C GLU A 23 10.83 4.72 -9.01
N PHE A 24 11.14 5.05 -7.76
CA PHE A 24 10.21 5.72 -6.86
C PHE A 24 9.92 7.16 -7.29
N GLY A 25 10.93 7.86 -7.80
CA GLY A 25 10.75 9.15 -8.44
C GLY A 25 9.80 9.07 -9.63
N ALA A 26 10.01 8.12 -10.54
CA ALA A 26 9.14 7.90 -11.69
C ALA A 26 7.69 7.62 -11.27
N LEU A 27 7.47 6.82 -10.22
CA LEU A 27 6.14 6.57 -9.64
C LEU A 27 5.45 7.87 -9.17
N LEU A 28 6.22 8.80 -8.61
CA LEU A 28 5.73 10.08 -8.08
C LEU A 28 5.76 11.23 -9.09
N GLY A 29 6.22 11.00 -10.33
CA GLY A 29 6.47 12.06 -11.31
C GLY A 29 7.54 13.06 -10.86
N LYS A 30 8.58 12.59 -10.17
CA LYS A 30 9.70 13.38 -9.64
C LYS A 30 11.04 12.79 -10.06
N ASP A 31 12.07 13.62 -10.13
CA ASP A 31 13.43 13.14 -10.40
C ASP A 31 14.05 12.42 -9.20
N GLN A 32 14.96 11.48 -9.48
CA GLN A 32 15.74 10.76 -8.46
C GLN A 32 16.42 11.71 -7.47
N SER A 33 17.01 12.80 -7.96
CA SER A 33 17.71 13.78 -7.13
C SER A 33 16.78 14.49 -6.15
N LEU A 34 15.52 14.69 -6.53
CA LEU A 34 14.49 15.31 -5.71
C LEU A 34 14.01 14.35 -4.62
N ILE A 35 13.81 13.07 -4.95
CA ILE A 35 13.57 12.01 -3.95
C ILE A 35 14.72 11.94 -2.94
N SER A 36 15.96 11.98 -3.43
CA SER A 36 17.17 11.98 -2.60
C SER A 36 17.24 13.18 -1.65
N ARG A 37 16.69 14.34 -2.03
CA ARG A 37 16.60 15.52 -1.16
C ARG A 37 15.49 15.39 -0.12
N TYR A 38 14.33 14.86 -0.49
CA TYR A 38 13.24 14.56 0.45
C TYR A 38 13.70 13.58 1.53
N GLU A 39 14.32 12.46 1.14
CA GLU A 39 14.79 11.44 2.09
C GLU A 39 15.89 11.93 3.03
N ARG A 40 16.65 12.97 2.66
CA ARG A 40 17.66 13.59 3.52
C ARG A 40 17.13 14.79 4.32
N GLY A 41 15.85 15.12 4.18
CA GLY A 41 15.25 16.31 4.82
C GLY A 41 15.79 17.64 4.28
N ARG A 42 16.46 17.63 3.11
CA ARG A 42 17.01 18.85 2.48
C ARG A 42 15.96 19.65 1.72
N SER A 43 14.83 19.03 1.40
CA SER A 43 13.63 19.73 0.94
C SER A 43 12.40 19.07 1.54
N VAL A 44 11.37 19.88 1.77
CA VAL A 44 10.07 19.38 2.25
C VAL A 44 9.31 18.81 1.05
N PRO A 45 8.80 17.57 1.13
CA PRO A 45 7.96 17.00 0.07
C PRO A 45 6.62 17.76 -0.03
N PRO A 46 6.12 18.05 -1.24
CA PRO A 46 4.78 18.59 -1.44
C PRO A 46 3.72 17.68 -0.83
N THR A 47 2.55 18.25 -0.52
CA THR A 47 1.41 17.50 0.07
C THR A 47 1.05 16.26 -0.76
N GLU A 48 1.05 16.35 -2.09
CA GLU A 48 0.78 15.23 -2.99
C GLU A 48 1.73 14.04 -2.78
N VAL A 49 3.04 14.33 -2.62
CA VAL A 49 4.06 13.30 -2.36
C VAL A 49 3.84 12.68 -0.98
N THR A 50 3.56 13.51 0.02
CA THR A 50 3.26 13.06 1.39
C THR A 50 2.03 12.16 1.42
N MET A 51 0.93 12.54 0.76
CA MET A 51 -0.30 11.74 0.67
C MET A 51 -0.04 10.41 -0.05
N HIS A 52 0.71 10.42 -1.15
CA HIS A 52 1.05 9.19 -1.87
C HIS A 52 1.89 8.24 -1.00
N CYS A 53 2.87 8.77 -0.28
CA CYS A 53 3.68 7.97 0.65
C CYS A 53 2.81 7.39 1.78
N MET A 54 1.89 8.17 2.35
CA MET A 54 0.94 7.68 3.34
C MET A 54 0.04 6.56 2.81
N HIS A 55 -0.46 6.68 1.58
CA HIS A 55 -1.25 5.60 0.95
C HIS A 55 -0.46 4.30 0.83
N ILE A 56 0.81 4.37 0.42
CA ILE A 56 1.68 3.19 0.33
C ILE A 56 1.86 2.54 1.71
N LEU A 57 2.10 3.35 2.74
CA LEU A 57 2.26 2.87 4.13
C LEU A 57 0.98 2.23 4.67
N ASN A 58 -0.18 2.83 4.40
CA ASN A 58 -1.48 2.29 4.81
C ASN A 58 -1.84 1.01 4.04
N ALA A 59 -1.45 0.90 2.77
CA ALA A 59 -1.67 -0.30 1.97
C ALA A 59 -0.77 -1.47 2.39
N ALA A 60 0.45 -1.20 2.86
CA ALA A 60 1.40 -2.21 3.34
C ALA A 60 1.06 -2.73 4.75
N THR A 61 0.34 -1.93 5.55
CA THR A 61 -0.17 -2.33 6.85
C THR A 61 -1.63 -1.91 6.97
N PRO A 62 -2.59 -2.75 6.53
CA PRO A 62 -3.98 -2.49 6.85
C PRO A 62 -4.11 -2.43 8.37
N SER A 63 -4.52 -1.28 8.91
CA SER A 63 -5.00 -1.22 10.28
C SER A 63 -6.09 -2.26 10.41
N LYS A 64 -5.98 -3.12 11.43
CA LYS A 64 -6.83 -4.30 11.65
C LYS A 64 -8.34 -4.01 11.72
N GLU A 65 -8.75 -2.74 11.80
CA GLU A 65 -10.12 -2.38 12.18
C GLU A 65 -10.96 -1.71 11.08
N GLU A 66 -10.43 -1.27 9.94
CA GLU A 66 -11.28 -0.57 8.95
C GLU A 66 -10.89 -0.82 7.48
N VAL A 67 -10.64 -2.08 7.11
CA VAL A 67 -10.77 -2.42 5.67
C VAL A 67 -12.26 -2.40 5.34
N SER A 68 -12.74 -1.28 4.79
CA SER A 68 -14.13 -1.19 4.34
C SER A 68 -14.43 -2.28 3.30
N LEU A 69 -15.68 -2.76 3.28
CA LEU A 69 -16.13 -3.75 2.30
C LEU A 69 -15.82 -3.30 0.86
N GLU A 70 -16.01 -2.02 0.57
CA GLU A 70 -15.69 -1.44 -0.75
C GLU A 70 -14.20 -1.51 -1.09
N THR A 71 -13.33 -1.27 -0.11
CA THR A 71 -11.88 -1.40 -0.28
C THR A 71 -11.49 -2.84 -0.57
N LEU A 72 -12.09 -3.79 0.16
CA LEU A 72 -11.85 -5.22 -0.05
C LEU A 72 -12.31 -5.66 -1.45
N LEU A 73 -13.53 -5.30 -1.84
CA LEU A 73 -14.08 -5.62 -3.17
C LEU A 73 -13.25 -5.01 -4.29
N THR A 74 -12.86 -3.75 -4.16
CA THR A 74 -12.02 -3.05 -5.14
C THR A 74 -10.68 -3.74 -5.30
N THR A 75 -10.05 -4.13 -4.18
CA THR A 75 -8.76 -4.83 -4.20
C THR A 75 -8.86 -6.20 -4.88
N ILE A 76 -9.90 -6.98 -4.55
CA ILE A 76 -10.14 -8.29 -5.17
C ILE A 76 -10.35 -8.12 -6.68
N ARG A 77 -11.15 -7.15 -7.11
CA ARG A 77 -11.37 -6.86 -8.54
C ARG A 77 -10.08 -6.46 -9.24
N GLN A 78 -9.30 -5.54 -8.67
CA GLN A 78 -8.06 -5.07 -9.30
C GLN A 78 -7.01 -6.17 -9.41
N ARG A 79 -6.86 -7.02 -8.38
CA ARG A 79 -5.78 -8.01 -8.32
C ARG A 79 -6.15 -9.36 -8.90
N LEU A 80 -7.43 -9.75 -8.86
CA LEU A 80 -7.88 -11.09 -9.21
C LEU A 80 -8.93 -11.11 -10.33
N ALA A 81 -9.06 -10.06 -11.15
CA ALA A 81 -10.02 -10.05 -12.26
C ALA A 81 -9.69 -11.06 -13.37
N ALA A 82 -8.41 -11.28 -13.68
CA ALA A 82 -8.05 -12.12 -14.82
C ALA A 82 -8.51 -13.58 -14.65
N PRO A 83 -8.86 -14.28 -15.74
CA PRO A 83 -9.30 -15.68 -15.69
C PRO A 83 -8.28 -16.62 -15.01
N SER A 84 -6.98 -16.34 -15.16
CA SER A 84 -5.89 -17.08 -14.53
C SER A 84 -5.95 -17.11 -12.99
N HIS A 85 -6.61 -16.14 -12.36
CA HIS A 85 -6.76 -16.05 -10.92
C HIS A 85 -7.97 -16.83 -10.36
N ALA A 86 -8.64 -17.65 -11.18
CA ALA A 86 -9.82 -18.42 -10.75
C ALA A 86 -9.58 -19.25 -9.49
N ARG A 87 -8.42 -19.92 -9.39
CA ARG A 87 -8.08 -20.73 -8.21
C ARG A 87 -7.91 -19.87 -6.95
N ALA A 88 -7.30 -18.70 -7.07
CA ALA A 88 -7.13 -17.78 -5.95
C ALA A 88 -8.48 -17.24 -5.43
N ARG A 89 -9.43 -16.93 -6.35
CA ARG A 89 -10.79 -16.54 -5.97
C ARG A 89 -11.53 -17.66 -5.24
N ALA A 90 -11.38 -18.91 -5.69
CA ALA A 90 -12.00 -20.08 -5.04
C ALA A 90 -11.48 -20.28 -3.59
N LEU A 91 -10.16 -20.20 -3.38
CA LEU A 91 -9.57 -20.33 -2.05
C LEU A 91 -10.02 -19.20 -1.10
N LEU A 92 -10.09 -17.97 -1.59
CA LEU A 92 -10.62 -16.84 -0.79
C LEU A 92 -12.08 -17.06 -0.41
N PHE A 93 -12.89 -17.61 -1.33
CA PHE A 93 -14.29 -17.93 -1.05
C PHE A 93 -14.42 -19.03 0.01
N GLU A 94 -13.62 -20.10 -0.08
CA GLU A 94 -13.57 -21.17 0.92
C GLU A 94 -13.20 -20.61 2.31
N LEU A 95 -12.12 -19.81 2.39
CA LEU A 95 -11.68 -19.18 3.62
C LEU A 95 -12.77 -18.27 4.23
N LEU A 96 -13.44 -17.46 3.41
CA LEU A 96 -14.52 -16.59 3.89
C LEU A 96 -15.66 -17.41 4.49
N ASN A 97 -16.06 -18.50 3.84
CA ASN A 97 -17.10 -19.38 4.37
C ASN A 97 -16.69 -20.01 5.70
N GLU A 98 -15.45 -20.50 5.84
CA GLU A 98 -14.94 -21.06 7.10
C GLU A 98 -14.95 -20.03 8.23
N LEU A 99 -14.53 -18.79 7.95
CA LEU A 99 -14.50 -17.72 8.96
C LEU A 99 -15.90 -17.27 9.40
N THR A 100 -16.90 -17.41 8.53
CA THR A 100 -18.30 -17.04 8.83
C THR A 100 -19.17 -18.21 9.26
N ALA A 101 -18.63 -19.44 9.27
CA ALA A 101 -19.38 -20.60 9.69
C ALA A 101 -19.73 -20.49 11.19
N PRO A 102 -20.99 -20.78 11.60
CA PRO A 102 -21.34 -20.82 13.00
C PRO A 102 -20.50 -21.90 13.68
N ARG A 103 -19.73 -21.51 14.71
CA ARG A 103 -19.07 -22.47 15.59
C ARG A 103 -20.17 -23.21 16.34
N ASN A 104 -20.48 -24.43 15.90
CA ASN A 104 -21.28 -25.35 16.70
C ASN A 104 -20.48 -25.63 17.99
N ALA A 105 -21.00 -25.13 19.11
CA ALA A 105 -20.52 -25.43 20.46
C ALA A 105 -20.93 -26.83 20.89
#